data_AF-A0A0U0ZR55-F1
#
_entry.id   AF-A0A0U0ZR55-F1
#
_cell.length_a   1.000
_cell.length_b   1.000
_cell.length_c   1.000
_cell.angle_alpha   90.00
_cell.angle_beta   90.00
_cell.angle_gamma   90.00
#
_symmetry.space_group_name_H-M   'P 1'
#
loop_
_entity.id
_entity.type
_entity.pdbx_description
1 polymer ?
#
loop_
_entity_poly.entity_id
_entity_poly.type
_entity_poly.pdbx_seq_one_letter_code
_entity_poly.pdbx_strand_id
1 'polypeptide(L)'
;MQRFTQKQMLDYIRIDELNPAYSAALKLYWGRYGEPMKGSTRAVFATGTGHVIKVPYSYEGQEANLSEAAHWAAGVGVPLAPTELLGVDQLPPEVVSASDGNDLVIVRAAEVQIVPEGYEVPPWAHRLKDGPQVGWLPDGTLVAYDL
;
A
#
# COMPACT_ATOMS: atom_id res chain seq x y z
N MET A 1 4.21 -18.65 10.14
CA MET A 1 4.36 -17.23 9.75
C MET A 1 5.71 -17.07 9.05
N GLN A 2 5.74 -17.02 7.72
CA GLN A 2 7.00 -16.81 6.99
C GLN A 2 7.32 -15.30 7.01
N ARG A 3 8.46 -14.94 7.58
CA ARG A 3 9.02 -13.59 7.54
C ARG A 3 9.86 -13.48 6.27
N PHE A 4 9.63 -12.44 5.46
CA PHE A 4 10.51 -12.19 4.32
C PHE A 4 11.76 -11.47 4.81
N THR A 5 12.92 -11.99 4.46
CA THR A 5 14.17 -11.26 4.66
C THR A 5 14.25 -10.10 3.67
N GLN A 6 14.93 -9.01 4.03
CA GLN A 6 15.18 -7.85 3.17
C GLN A 6 15.72 -8.25 1.78
N LYS A 7 16.54 -9.31 1.72
CA LYS A 7 17.06 -9.90 0.49
C LYS A 7 15.97 -10.57 -0.37
N GLN A 8 15.08 -11.33 0.26
CA GLN A 8 13.99 -11.99 -0.46
C GLN A 8 12.98 -10.99 -1.03
N MET A 9 12.77 -9.84 -0.39
CA MET A 9 12.01 -8.76 -1.01
C MET A 9 12.75 -8.16 -2.20
N LEU A 10 14.02 -7.77 -2.04
CA LEU A 10 14.80 -7.20 -3.15
C LEU A 10 14.93 -8.15 -4.36
N ASP A 11 14.98 -9.47 -4.15
CA ASP A 11 15.06 -10.47 -5.22
C ASP A 11 13.69 -10.77 -5.88
N TYR A 12 12.56 -10.46 -5.23
CA TYR A 12 11.19 -10.65 -5.78
C TYR A 12 10.64 -9.40 -6.45
N ILE A 13 11.19 -8.23 -6.11
CA ILE A 13 10.71 -6.97 -6.64
C ILE A 13 11.26 -6.82 -8.06
N ARG A 14 10.36 -6.76 -9.05
CA ARG A 14 10.70 -6.34 -10.41
C ARG A 14 10.99 -4.84 -10.46
N ILE A 15 11.94 -4.34 -9.65
CA ILE A 15 12.34 -2.92 -9.60
C ILE A 15 12.99 -2.52 -10.91
N ASP A 16 13.70 -3.46 -11.56
CA ASP A 16 14.59 -3.15 -12.69
C ASP A 16 13.84 -2.52 -13.89
N GLU A 17 12.52 -2.66 -13.96
CA GLU A 17 11.67 -2.03 -14.97
C GLU A 17 10.84 -0.85 -14.45
N LEU A 18 10.83 -0.59 -13.14
CA LEU A 18 10.09 0.50 -12.51
C LEU A 18 11.00 1.70 -12.22
N ASN A 19 10.39 2.87 -12.05
CA ASN A 19 11.10 4.10 -11.70
C ASN A 19 12.01 3.84 -10.46
N PRO A 20 13.32 4.15 -10.53
CA PRO A 20 14.28 3.90 -9.43
C PRO A 20 13.88 4.50 -8.08
N ALA A 21 13.07 5.58 -8.09
CA ALA A 21 12.53 6.19 -6.88
C ALA A 21 11.65 5.25 -6.05
N TYR A 22 11.03 4.21 -6.63
CA TYR A 22 10.32 3.21 -5.84
C TYR A 22 11.28 2.43 -4.93
N SER A 23 12.48 2.11 -5.40
CA SER A 23 13.52 1.49 -4.56
C SER A 23 13.94 2.42 -3.42
N ALA A 24 14.12 3.71 -3.71
CA ALA A 24 14.44 4.72 -2.71
C ALA A 24 13.32 4.85 -1.66
N ALA A 25 12.06 4.90 -2.11
CA ALA A 25 10.88 4.98 -1.26
C ALA A 25 10.75 3.73 -0.36
N LEU A 26 10.90 2.53 -0.91
CA LEU A 26 10.86 1.28 -0.15
C LEU A 26 11.91 1.25 0.95
N LYS A 27 13.17 1.59 0.63
CA LYS A 27 14.26 1.63 1.62
C LYS A 27 14.01 2.68 2.71
N LEU A 28 13.58 3.87 2.30
CA LEU A 28 13.32 4.98 3.22
C LEU A 28 12.17 4.68 4.17
N TYR A 29 11.01 4.26 3.63
CA TYR A 29 9.84 3.98 4.45
C TYR A 29 10.01 2.74 5.32
N TRP A 30 10.74 1.73 4.86
CA TRP A 30 11.15 0.62 5.72
C TRP A 30 12.01 1.13 6.89
N GLY A 31 13.03 1.94 6.62
CA GLY A 31 13.88 2.49 7.67
C GLY A 31 13.11 3.33 8.69
N ARG A 32 12.02 3.98 8.25
CA ARG A 32 11.21 4.88 9.08
C ARG A 32 10.11 4.17 9.87
N TYR A 33 9.43 3.20 9.25
CA TYR A 33 8.21 2.59 9.79
C TYR A 33 8.37 1.10 10.12
N GLY A 34 9.48 0.48 9.74
CA GLY A 34 9.75 -0.93 9.97
C GLY A 34 9.28 -1.83 8.82
N GLU A 35 9.08 -3.11 9.15
CA GLU A 35 8.65 -4.13 8.19
C GLU A 35 7.23 -3.78 7.67
N PRO A 36 7.01 -3.76 6.33
CA PRO A 36 5.70 -3.50 5.77
C PRO A 36 4.73 -4.63 6.08
N MET A 37 3.44 -4.32 6.06
CA MET A 37 2.40 -5.33 6.03
C MET A 37 2.49 -6.15 4.74
N LYS A 38 1.97 -7.38 4.80
CA LYS A 38 1.98 -8.30 3.66
C LYS A 38 1.24 -7.68 2.48
N GLY A 39 1.94 -7.51 1.36
CA GLY A 39 1.36 -7.21 0.05
C GLY A 39 2.17 -7.95 -1.01
N SER A 40 1.52 -8.42 -2.08
CA SER A 40 2.10 -9.26 -3.14
C SER A 40 2.64 -8.47 -4.34
N THR A 41 2.23 -7.20 -4.47
CA THR A 41 2.60 -6.31 -5.58
C THR A 41 3.11 -4.94 -5.13
N ARG A 42 2.89 -4.60 -3.85
CA ARG A 42 3.25 -3.34 -3.22
C ARG A 42 3.50 -3.55 -1.73
N ALA A 43 4.32 -2.68 -1.15
CA ALA A 43 4.59 -2.66 0.28
C ALA A 43 3.66 -1.66 0.95
N VAL A 44 3.02 -2.06 2.05
CA VAL A 44 2.09 -1.22 2.81
C VAL A 44 2.71 -0.88 4.17
N PHE A 45 3.02 0.39 4.40
CA PHE A 45 3.67 0.87 5.62
C PHE A 45 2.65 1.59 6.50
N ALA A 46 2.39 1.08 7.70
CA ALA A 46 1.66 1.82 8.72
C ALA A 46 2.52 2.96 9.26
N THR A 47 2.03 4.19 9.17
CA THR A 47 2.80 5.37 9.60
C THR A 47 2.68 5.67 11.09
N GLY A 48 1.66 5.11 11.75
CA GLY A 48 1.28 5.44 13.13
C GLY A 48 0.65 6.83 13.28
N THR A 49 0.41 7.54 12.18
CA THR A 49 -0.21 8.88 12.14
C THR A 49 -1.64 8.86 11.62
N GLY A 50 -2.28 7.68 11.60
CA GLY A 50 -3.61 7.53 11.01
C GLY A 50 -3.56 7.34 9.49
N HIS A 51 -2.41 6.92 8.94
CA HIS A 51 -2.27 6.65 7.51
C HIS A 51 -1.43 5.40 7.24
N VAL A 52 -1.69 4.78 6.10
CA VAL A 52 -0.79 3.82 5.47
C VAL A 52 -0.25 4.39 4.16
N ILE A 53 1.05 4.20 3.93
CA ILE A 53 1.70 4.53 2.65
C ILE A 53 1.90 3.24 1.86
N LYS A 54 1.48 3.23 0.59
CA LYS A 54 1.64 2.06 -0.28
C LYS A 54 2.61 2.38 -1.39
N VAL A 55 3.72 1.65 -1.42
CA VAL A 55 4.75 1.80 -2.44
C VAL A 55 4.71 0.60 -3.38
N PRO A 56 4.41 0.81 -4.66
CA PRO A 56 4.36 -0.28 -5.61
C PRO A 56 5.77 -0.77 -5.89
N TYR A 57 5.86 -2.07 -6.13
CA TYR A 57 7.12 -2.72 -6.43
C TYR A 57 6.96 -3.68 -7.63
N SER A 58 5.75 -3.71 -8.22
CA SER A 58 5.44 -4.28 -9.52
C SER A 58 4.51 -3.33 -10.30
N TYR A 59 4.35 -3.55 -11.61
CA TYR A 59 3.39 -2.82 -12.43
C TYR A 59 1.95 -3.02 -11.94
N GLU A 60 1.60 -4.24 -11.55
CA GLU A 60 0.29 -4.56 -10.96
C GLU A 60 0.07 -3.78 -9.65
N GLY A 61 1.14 -3.48 -8.91
CA GLY A 61 1.09 -2.62 -7.73
C GLY A 61 0.76 -1.17 -8.07
N GLN A 62 1.28 -0.65 -9.19
CA GLN A 62 0.91 0.68 -9.68
C GLN A 62 -0.56 0.71 -10.11
N GLU A 63 -1.01 -0.28 -10.87
CA GLU A 63 -2.43 -0.38 -11.28
C GLU A 63 -3.37 -0.47 -10.08
N ALA A 64 -3.00 -1.24 -9.05
CA ALA A 64 -3.76 -1.33 -7.80
C ALA A 64 -3.83 0.03 -7.08
N ASN A 65 -2.70 0.74 -6.97
CA ASN A 65 -2.65 2.08 -6.37
C ASN A 65 -3.52 3.09 -7.16
N LEU A 66 -3.46 3.09 -8.50
CA LEU A 66 -4.32 3.94 -9.34
C LEU A 66 -5.80 3.62 -9.15
N SER A 67 -6.15 2.33 -9.14
CA SER A 67 -7.54 1.88 -8.97
C SER A 67 -8.12 2.29 -7.62
N GLU A 68 -7.33 2.18 -6.56
CA GLU A 68 -7.75 2.62 -5.22
C GLU A 68 -7.89 4.14 -5.11
N ALA A 69 -6.91 4.90 -5.61
CA ALA A 69 -6.95 6.37 -5.57
C ALA A 69 -8.09 6.95 -6.43
N ALA A 70 -8.43 6.29 -7.54
CA ALA A 70 -9.59 6.64 -8.35
C ALA A 70 -10.92 6.15 -7.74
N HIS A 71 -10.88 5.44 -6.61
CA HIS A 71 -12.01 4.71 -6.03
C HIS A 71 -12.72 3.78 -7.04
N TRP A 72 -12.02 3.34 -8.09
CA TRP A 72 -12.61 2.52 -9.15
C TRP A 72 -13.01 1.13 -8.66
N ALA A 73 -12.29 0.58 -7.70
CA ALA A 73 -12.69 -0.67 -7.04
C ALA A 73 -13.97 -0.56 -6.18
N ALA A 74 -14.45 0.65 -5.87
CA ALA A 74 -15.79 0.83 -5.30
C ALA A 74 -16.89 0.39 -6.29
N GLY A 75 -16.60 0.36 -7.60
CA GLY A 75 -17.46 -0.23 -8.63
C GLY A 75 -17.56 -1.76 -8.58
N VAL A 76 -16.70 -2.42 -7.80
CA VAL A 76 -16.64 -3.89 -7.63
C VAL A 76 -17.29 -4.33 -6.29
N GLY A 77 -17.93 -3.39 -5.57
CA GLY A 77 -18.62 -3.67 -4.31
C GLY A 77 -17.69 -3.87 -3.10
N VAL A 78 -16.44 -3.43 -3.19
CA VAL A 78 -15.49 -3.41 -2.08
C VAL A 78 -15.45 -1.99 -1.50
N PRO A 79 -15.85 -1.77 -0.23
CA PRO A 79 -15.64 -0.50 0.45
C PRO A 79 -14.14 -0.27 0.66
N LEU A 80 -13.62 0.87 0.22
CA LEU A 80 -12.20 1.21 0.30
C LEU A 80 -11.96 2.33 1.31
N ALA A 81 -10.85 2.24 2.04
CA ALA A 81 -10.35 3.37 2.80
C ALA A 81 -10.11 4.55 1.84
N PRO A 82 -10.46 5.79 2.25
CA PRO A 82 -10.07 7.00 1.51
C PRO A 82 -8.60 6.93 1.13
N THR A 83 -8.32 6.99 -0.17
CA THR A 83 -6.98 6.78 -0.73
C THR A 83 -6.68 7.89 -1.72
N GLU A 84 -5.50 8.48 -1.64
CA GLU A 84 -5.05 9.53 -2.54
C GLU A 84 -3.65 9.22 -3.08
N LEU A 85 -3.39 9.65 -4.31
CA LEU A 85 -2.04 9.68 -4.86
C LEU A 85 -1.22 10.79 -4.19
N LEU A 86 0.01 10.47 -3.83
CA LEU A 86 0.93 11.47 -3.29
C LEU A 86 1.50 12.32 -4.43
N GLY A 87 1.32 13.63 -4.32
CA GLY A 87 2.01 14.61 -5.15
C GLY A 87 3.52 14.63 -4.86
N VAL A 88 4.30 15.13 -5.82
CA VAL A 88 5.77 15.24 -5.69
C VAL A 88 6.18 16.06 -4.46
N ASP A 89 5.41 17.08 -4.10
CA ASP A 89 5.61 17.92 -2.91
C ASP A 89 5.35 17.19 -1.58
N GLN A 90 4.63 16.06 -1.63
CA GLN A 90 4.34 15.21 -0.47
C GLN A 90 5.34 14.05 -0.33
N LEU A 91 6.19 13.83 -1.34
CA LEU A 91 7.19 12.78 -1.32
C LEU A 91 8.49 13.25 -0.63
N PRO A 92 9.23 12.34 0.04
CA PRO A 92 10.52 12.66 0.62
C PRO A 92 11.51 13.16 -0.44
N PRO A 93 12.37 14.16 -0.13
CA PRO A 93 13.34 14.71 -1.08
C PRO A 93 14.25 13.66 -1.74
N GLU A 94 14.62 12.62 -0.99
CA GLU A 94 15.44 11.50 -1.46
C GLU A 94 14.72 10.65 -2.52
N VAL A 95 13.41 10.50 -2.39
CA VAL A 95 12.57 9.80 -3.37
C VAL A 95 12.45 10.65 -4.63
N VAL A 96 12.17 11.95 -4.48
CA VAL A 96 12.05 12.88 -5.61
C VAL A 96 13.36 12.95 -6.40
N SER A 97 14.49 13.04 -5.71
CA SER A 97 15.82 13.11 -6.34
C SER A 97 16.22 11.83 -7.07
N ALA A 98 15.62 10.69 -6.73
CA ALA A 98 15.82 9.42 -7.39
C ALA A 98 14.86 9.17 -8.56
N SER A 99 13.90 10.07 -8.81
CA SER A 99 12.90 9.91 -9.87
C SER A 99 13.51 10.15 -11.24
N ASP A 100 13.05 9.38 -12.23
CA ASP A 100 13.35 9.59 -13.65
C ASP A 100 12.53 10.73 -14.30
N GLY A 101 11.69 11.40 -13.52
CA GLY A 101 10.84 12.51 -13.96
C GLY A 101 9.39 12.11 -14.27
N ASN A 102 9.06 10.81 -14.27
CA ASN A 102 7.68 10.34 -14.33
C ASN A 102 6.99 10.42 -12.96
N ASP A 103 5.67 10.57 -12.99
CA ASP A 103 4.85 10.55 -11.78
C ASP A 103 4.96 9.21 -11.05
N LEU A 104 5.15 9.28 -9.74
CA LEU A 104 5.21 8.10 -8.89
C LEU A 104 3.82 7.76 -8.38
N VAL A 105 3.40 6.53 -8.64
CA VAL A 105 2.13 5.99 -8.20
C VAL A 105 2.26 5.48 -6.76
N ILE A 106 2.66 6.36 -5.84
CA ILE A 106 2.68 6.09 -4.40
C ILE A 106 1.39 6.68 -3.83
N VAL A 107 0.66 5.90 -3.03
CA VAL A 107 -0.61 6.35 -2.44
C VAL A 107 -0.52 6.41 -0.93
N ARG A 108 -1.37 7.28 -0.37
CA ARG A 108 -1.69 7.33 1.05
C ARG A 108 -3.15 6.94 1.22
N ALA A 109 -3.41 5.94 2.06
CA ALA A 109 -4.75 5.61 2.49
C ALA A 109 -4.93 5.96 3.97
N ALA A 110 -6.17 6.32 4.35
CA ALA A 110 -6.52 6.45 5.76
C ALA A 110 -6.25 5.13 6.49
N GLU A 111 -5.58 5.21 7.63
CA GLU A 111 -5.42 4.05 8.51
C GLU A 111 -6.74 3.76 9.19
N VAL A 112 -6.94 2.48 9.44
CA VAL A 112 -8.17 1.94 9.99
C VAL A 112 -7.85 1.26 11.31
N GLN A 113 -8.84 1.18 12.19
CA GLN A 113 -8.72 0.32 13.35
C GLN A 113 -8.73 -1.14 12.88
N ILE A 114 -7.62 -1.84 13.12
CA ILE A 114 -7.45 -3.25 12.73
C ILE A 114 -8.58 -4.09 13.34
N VAL A 115 -9.14 -4.96 12.51
CA VAL A 115 -10.15 -5.93 12.94
C VAL A 115 -9.53 -6.91 13.95
N PRO A 116 -10.16 -7.17 15.11
CA PRO A 116 -9.67 -8.14 16.09
C PRO A 116 -9.51 -9.55 15.51
N GLU A 117 -8.52 -10.29 16.00
CA GLU A 117 -8.35 -11.70 15.66
C GLU A 117 -9.61 -12.51 15.99
N GLY A 118 -10.02 -13.39 15.08
CA GLY A 118 -11.23 -14.21 15.22
C GLY A 118 -12.53 -13.54 14.79
N TYR A 119 -12.50 -12.28 14.36
CA TYR A 119 -13.66 -11.64 13.73
C TYR A 119 -13.96 -12.26 12.36
N GLU A 120 -15.22 -12.57 12.11
CA GLU A 120 -15.70 -13.07 10.82
C GLU A 120 -15.88 -11.91 9.84
N VAL A 121 -14.92 -11.75 8.93
CA VAL A 121 -14.97 -10.68 7.91
C VAL A 121 -16.02 -10.98 6.83
N PRO A 122 -16.59 -9.95 6.17
CA PRO A 122 -17.59 -10.16 5.13
C PRO A 122 -17.05 -10.94 3.91
N PRO A 123 -17.92 -11.62 3.14
CA PRO A 123 -17.53 -12.42 1.97
C PRO A 123 -16.71 -11.71 0.89
N TRP A 124 -16.78 -10.38 0.80
CA TRP A 124 -15.95 -9.62 -0.13
C TRP A 124 -14.48 -9.55 0.32
N ALA A 125 -14.21 -9.53 1.63
CA ALA A 125 -12.86 -9.40 2.18
C ALA A 125 -12.00 -10.65 1.90
N HIS A 126 -12.64 -11.81 1.78
CA HIS A 126 -11.99 -13.06 1.38
C HIS A 126 -11.55 -13.09 -0.09
N ARG A 127 -12.00 -12.14 -0.92
CA ARG A 127 -11.65 -12.04 -2.33
C ARG A 127 -10.44 -11.12 -2.58
N LEU A 128 -9.96 -10.44 -1.54
CA LEU A 128 -8.75 -9.60 -1.63
C LEU A 128 -7.52 -10.46 -1.85
N LYS A 129 -6.61 -10.00 -2.70
CA LYS A 129 -5.48 -10.82 -3.20
C LYS A 129 -4.53 -11.21 -2.08
N ASP A 130 -4.27 -10.28 -1.17
CA ASP A 130 -3.29 -10.44 -0.10
C ASP A 130 -3.89 -10.95 1.23
N GLY A 131 -5.17 -11.30 1.20
CA GLY A 131 -5.98 -11.67 2.36
C GLY A 131 -6.80 -10.49 2.88
N PRO A 132 -7.56 -10.69 3.98
CA PRO A 132 -8.48 -9.69 4.50
C PRO A 132 -7.73 -8.55 5.21
N GLN A 133 -7.16 -7.64 4.41
CA GLN A 133 -6.56 -6.39 4.86
C GLN A 133 -7.65 -5.32 5.02
N VAL A 134 -8.45 -5.52 6.07
CA VAL A 134 -9.62 -4.70 6.37
C VAL A 134 -9.53 -4.08 7.75
N GLY A 135 -10.25 -2.98 7.95
CA GLY A 135 -10.42 -2.37 9.26
C GLY A 135 -11.52 -1.33 9.28
N TRP A 136 -11.77 -0.82 10.48
CA TRP A 136 -12.85 0.11 10.75
C TRP A 136 -12.39 1.55 10.61
N LEU A 137 -13.13 2.33 9.82
CA LEU A 137 -13.06 3.79 9.86
C LEU A 137 -13.68 4.32 11.16
N PRO A 138 -13.40 5.58 11.54
CA PRO A 138 -13.97 6.20 12.74
C PRO A 138 -15.50 6.27 12.76
N ASP A 139 -16.14 6.24 11.59
CA ASP A 139 -17.60 6.22 11.43
C ASP A 139 -18.22 4.81 11.58
N GLY A 140 -17.39 3.79 11.85
CA GLY A 140 -17.82 2.41 11.99
C GLY A 140 -17.96 1.66 10.66
N THR A 141 -17.54 2.23 9.53
CA THR A 141 -17.54 1.53 8.24
C THR A 141 -16.37 0.56 8.15
N LEU A 142 -16.63 -0.70 7.80
CA LEU A 142 -15.58 -1.66 7.47
C LEU A 142 -15.12 -1.46 6.04
N VAL A 143 -13.82 -1.22 5.86
CA VAL A 143 -13.22 -0.99 4.54
C VAL A 143 -11.97 -1.84 4.35
N ALA A 144 -11.64 -2.15 3.09
CA ALA A 144 -10.30 -2.59 2.73
C ALA A 144 -9.37 -1.39 2.76
N TYR A 145 -8.24 -1.52 3.45
CA TYR A 145 -7.16 -0.55 3.35
C TYR A 145 -6.09 -1.01 2.36
N ASP A 146 -6.24 -2.18 1.72
CA ASP A 146 -5.40 -2.70 0.62
C ASP A 146 -6.20 -3.73 -0.22
N LEU A 147 -6.13 -3.61 -1.54
CA LEU A 147 -6.69 -4.54 -2.55
C LEU A 147 -5.73 -5.65 -2.96
#